data_AF-A0A822AF31-F1
#
_entry.id   AF-A0A822AF31-F1
#
_cell.length_a   1.000
_cell.length_b   1.000
_cell.length_c   1.000
_cell.angle_alpha   90.00
_cell.angle_beta   90.00
_cell.angle_gamma   90.00
#
_symmetry.space_group_name_H-M   'P 1'
#
loop_
_entity.id
_entity.type
_entity.pdbx_description
1 polymer ?
#
loop_
_entity_poly.entity_id
_entity_poly.type
_entity_poly.pdbx_seq_one_letter_code
_entity_poly.pdbx_strand_id
1 'polypeptide(L)'
;SVYQAYVKSLMDTNETEKAVKLFPTVYTTSQEWAEQILTFIQRNELDIITPYIPISTLKLDSTIYEKVLNTYLTQKKYEKLKDLLIKWPSDIYNLTTIDQLIRLQMDDERTAKALLECSAIIAEKQGNVSKTLDIYLKMDNIQIFQLIERKNLHEEILPHIEKLMSINKNVTLDMLINHMDKLPVRSVYNVLQKNPRYLHAYLDAVFSKNPNDSRDYHTLQVSLYADYEPDKLIGFLRKAGNYNLQEALAICDKKQLHRETVFLYGRAGNGRVALQIILEKLNDIEEAIKFCRETGDQALWTKLIEQSVDKPDFIRGLLNHAGSDINLQQLIDTVRSDLKIPGLRDSLCKIMQDYNIQ
;
A
#
# COMPACT_ATOMS: atom_id res chain seq x y z
N SER A 1 -30.46 -42.00 -38.34
CA SER A 1 -29.47 -43.07 -38.62
C SER A 1 -29.53 -44.16 -37.53
N VAL A 2 -28.93 -45.33 -37.74
CA VAL A 2 -28.84 -46.40 -36.71
C VAL A 2 -28.18 -45.88 -35.42
N TYR A 3 -27.16 -45.03 -35.56
CA TYR A 3 -26.48 -44.40 -34.44
C TYR A 3 -27.37 -43.42 -33.64
N GLN A 4 -28.24 -42.66 -34.31
CA GLN A 4 -29.23 -41.80 -33.63
C GLN A 4 -30.28 -42.62 -32.87
N ALA A 5 -30.71 -43.76 -33.43
CA ALA A 5 -31.63 -44.67 -32.73
C ALA A 5 -30.97 -45.31 -31.50
N TYR A 6 -29.68 -45.65 -31.58
CA TYR A 6 -28.91 -46.15 -30.44
C TYR A 6 -28.72 -45.10 -29.35
N VAL A 7 -28.35 -43.87 -29.72
CA VAL A 7 -28.27 -42.73 -28.78
C VAL A 7 -29.62 -42.50 -28.10
N LYS A 8 -30.72 -42.54 -28.85
CA LYS A 8 -32.08 -42.42 -28.28
C LYS A 8 -32.39 -43.54 -27.30
N SER A 9 -32.03 -44.79 -27.63
CA SER A 9 -32.24 -45.92 -26.71
C SER A 9 -31.44 -45.77 -25.41
N LEU A 10 -30.21 -45.25 -25.47
CA LEU A 10 -29.39 -44.98 -24.28
C LEU A 10 -29.99 -43.86 -23.41
N MET A 11 -30.58 -42.85 -24.05
CA MET A 11 -31.29 -41.77 -23.36
C MET A 11 -32.57 -42.28 -22.68
N ASP A 12 -33.28 -43.22 -23.32
CA ASP A 12 -34.50 -43.85 -22.78
C ASP A 12 -34.20 -44.83 -21.63
N THR A 13 -33.01 -45.46 -21.62
CA THR A 13 -32.55 -46.35 -20.53
C THR A 13 -31.81 -45.63 -19.40
N ASN A 14 -31.91 -44.30 -19.33
CA ASN A 14 -31.28 -43.44 -18.32
C ASN A 14 -29.73 -43.49 -18.31
N GLU A 15 -29.09 -43.93 -19.40
CA GLU A 15 -27.62 -43.93 -19.58
C GLU A 15 -27.14 -42.66 -20.30
N THR A 16 -27.61 -41.50 -19.86
CA THR A 16 -27.45 -40.20 -20.53
C THR A 16 -25.98 -39.80 -20.72
N GLU A 17 -25.11 -40.05 -19.75
CA GLU A 17 -23.67 -39.75 -19.88
C GLU A 17 -22.98 -40.56 -20.98
N LYS A 18 -23.37 -41.83 -21.18
CA LYS A 18 -22.81 -42.66 -22.24
C LYS A 18 -23.33 -42.21 -23.60
N ALA A 19 -24.60 -41.79 -23.66
CA ALA A 19 -25.20 -41.26 -24.88
C ALA A 19 -24.48 -39.99 -25.36
N VAL A 20 -24.27 -39.02 -24.47
CA VAL A 20 -23.69 -37.71 -24.80
C VAL A 20 -22.25 -37.82 -25.31
N LYS A 21 -21.46 -38.79 -24.83
CA LYS A 21 -20.10 -39.06 -25.35
C LYS A 21 -20.07 -39.39 -26.84
N LEU A 22 -21.17 -39.91 -27.38
CA LEU A 22 -21.31 -40.23 -28.80
C LEU A 22 -21.83 -39.04 -29.62
N PHE A 23 -22.28 -37.94 -29.01
CA PHE A 23 -22.89 -36.84 -29.75
C PHE A 23 -21.95 -36.21 -30.80
N PRO A 24 -20.65 -35.99 -30.53
CA PRO A 24 -19.73 -35.46 -31.54
C PRO A 24 -19.56 -36.33 -32.78
N THR A 25 -19.84 -37.64 -32.69
CA THR A 25 -19.77 -38.55 -33.84
C THR A 25 -21.11 -38.75 -34.53
N VAL A 26 -22.22 -38.61 -33.79
CA VAL A 26 -23.58 -38.86 -34.29
C VAL A 26 -24.22 -37.62 -34.92
N TYR A 27 -23.98 -36.44 -34.34
CA TYR A 27 -24.55 -35.18 -34.80
C TYR A 27 -23.48 -34.33 -35.47
N THR A 28 -23.68 -34.04 -36.76
CA THR A 28 -22.68 -33.35 -37.59
C THR A 28 -23.15 -31.97 -38.03
N THR A 29 -24.44 -31.65 -37.84
CA THR A 29 -25.01 -30.37 -38.24
C THR A 29 -25.30 -29.46 -37.04
N SER A 30 -25.28 -28.14 -37.30
CA SER A 30 -25.61 -27.13 -36.28
C SER A 30 -27.04 -27.29 -35.75
N GLN A 31 -27.99 -27.62 -36.62
CA GLN A 31 -29.40 -27.77 -36.26
C GLN A 31 -29.62 -28.97 -35.33
N GLU A 32 -29.02 -30.13 -35.62
CA GLU A 32 -29.13 -31.31 -34.76
C GLU A 32 -28.58 -31.04 -33.35
N TRP A 33 -27.41 -30.38 -33.27
CA TRP A 33 -26.83 -29.98 -31.99
C TRP A 33 -27.72 -29.00 -31.23
N ALA A 34 -28.30 -28.01 -31.92
CA ALA A 34 -29.24 -27.07 -31.31
C ALA A 34 -30.45 -27.78 -30.70
N GLU A 35 -31.06 -28.72 -31.41
CA GLU A 35 -32.20 -29.50 -30.91
C GLU A 35 -31.84 -30.32 -29.66
N GLN A 36 -30.67 -30.96 -29.65
CA GLN A 36 -30.21 -31.70 -28.48
C GLN A 36 -29.94 -30.78 -27.29
N ILE A 37 -29.22 -29.68 -27.48
CA ILE A 37 -28.94 -28.73 -26.40
C ILE A 37 -30.24 -28.19 -25.80
N LEU A 38 -31.23 -27.82 -26.63
CA LEU A 38 -32.54 -27.37 -26.16
C LEU A 38 -33.27 -28.44 -25.35
N THR A 39 -33.18 -29.71 -25.77
CA THR A 39 -33.76 -30.85 -25.04
C THR A 39 -33.11 -31.02 -23.66
N PHE A 40 -31.78 -30.92 -23.56
CA PHE A 40 -31.07 -31.01 -22.28
C PHE A 40 -31.35 -29.81 -21.36
N ILE A 41 -31.54 -28.60 -21.92
CA ILE A 41 -31.99 -27.43 -21.16
C ILE A 41 -33.37 -27.69 -20.55
N GLN A 42 -34.33 -28.20 -21.32
CA GLN A 42 -35.68 -28.52 -20.84
C GLN A 42 -35.69 -29.58 -19.74
N ARG A 43 -34.78 -30.55 -19.82
CA ARG A 43 -34.60 -31.61 -18.82
C ARG A 43 -33.81 -31.18 -17.57
N ASN A 44 -33.28 -29.96 -17.54
CA ASN A 44 -32.38 -29.49 -16.48
C ASN A 44 -31.10 -30.35 -16.33
N GLU A 45 -30.65 -30.98 -17.42
CA GLU A 45 -29.49 -31.89 -17.48
C GLU A 45 -28.31 -31.26 -18.25
N LEU A 46 -28.31 -29.93 -18.39
CA LEU A 46 -27.34 -29.17 -19.20
C LEU A 46 -25.87 -29.47 -18.81
N ASP A 47 -25.60 -29.79 -17.55
CA ASP A 47 -24.26 -30.13 -17.06
C ASP A 47 -23.66 -31.35 -17.75
N ILE A 48 -24.48 -32.30 -18.21
CA ILE A 48 -24.04 -33.54 -18.85
C ILE A 48 -23.53 -33.25 -20.27
N ILE A 49 -24.24 -32.41 -21.03
CA ILE A 49 -23.92 -32.10 -22.43
C ILE A 49 -22.86 -31.01 -22.59
N THR A 50 -22.79 -30.07 -21.65
CA THR A 50 -21.92 -28.88 -21.73
C THR A 50 -20.45 -29.17 -22.09
N PRO A 51 -19.78 -30.19 -21.54
CA PRO A 51 -18.39 -30.51 -21.89
C PRO A 51 -18.17 -30.92 -23.35
N TYR A 52 -19.24 -31.32 -24.04
CA TYR A 52 -19.21 -31.87 -25.40
C TYR A 52 -19.74 -30.88 -26.45
N ILE A 53 -20.23 -29.71 -26.03
CA ILE A 53 -20.75 -28.69 -26.94
C ILE A 53 -19.64 -28.25 -27.92
N PRO A 54 -19.88 -28.28 -29.24
CA PRO A 54 -18.89 -27.84 -30.22
C PRO A 54 -18.53 -26.36 -30.07
N ILE A 55 -17.23 -26.06 -30.03
CA ILE A 55 -16.71 -24.68 -29.90
C ILE A 55 -15.65 -24.31 -30.95
N SER A 56 -15.33 -25.22 -31.88
CA SER A 56 -14.22 -25.06 -32.84
C SER A 56 -14.65 -25.35 -34.29
N THR A 57 -14.56 -26.60 -34.73
CA THR A 57 -14.78 -27.01 -36.12
C THR A 57 -16.22 -26.84 -36.57
N LEU A 58 -17.17 -27.24 -35.74
CA LEU A 58 -18.58 -26.97 -35.91
C LEU A 58 -18.96 -25.78 -35.02
N LYS A 59 -19.35 -24.66 -35.63
CA LYS A 59 -19.89 -23.50 -34.93
C LYS A 59 -21.42 -23.53 -35.00
N LEU A 60 -22.05 -23.46 -33.83
CA LEU A 60 -23.50 -23.35 -33.73
C LEU A 60 -23.94 -21.90 -33.96
N ASP A 61 -25.24 -21.70 -34.12
CA ASP A 61 -25.81 -20.35 -34.08
C ASP A 61 -25.53 -19.69 -32.71
N SER A 62 -25.17 -18.40 -32.71
CA SER A 62 -24.76 -17.69 -31.49
C SER A 62 -25.82 -17.74 -30.39
N THR A 63 -27.11 -17.76 -30.79
CA THR A 63 -28.24 -17.81 -29.87
C THR A 63 -28.28 -19.09 -29.03
N ILE A 64 -27.70 -20.20 -29.52
CA ILE A 64 -27.64 -21.46 -28.78
C ILE A 64 -26.64 -21.37 -27.63
N TYR A 65 -25.44 -20.85 -27.89
CA TYR A 65 -24.45 -20.60 -26.84
C TYR A 65 -25.00 -19.60 -25.81
N GLU A 66 -25.69 -18.56 -26.27
CA GLU A 66 -26.32 -17.57 -25.39
C GLU A 66 -27.40 -18.20 -24.50
N LYS A 67 -28.22 -19.12 -25.03
CA LYS A 67 -29.19 -19.88 -24.24
C LYS A 67 -28.53 -20.76 -23.18
N VAL A 68 -27.41 -21.42 -23.50
CA VAL A 68 -26.65 -22.22 -22.52
C VAL A 68 -26.14 -21.34 -21.38
N LEU A 69 -25.48 -20.23 -21.71
CA LEU A 69 -24.96 -19.27 -20.72
C LEU A 69 -26.11 -18.67 -19.87
N ASN A 70 -27.21 -18.27 -20.49
CA ASN A 70 -28.39 -17.74 -19.79
C ASN A 70 -29.06 -18.80 -18.90
N THR A 71 -29.04 -20.07 -19.30
CA THR A 71 -29.56 -21.16 -18.47
C THR A 71 -28.74 -21.30 -17.18
N TYR A 72 -27.40 -21.26 -17.28
CA TYR A 72 -26.54 -21.27 -16.10
C TYR A 72 -26.72 -20.04 -15.21
N LEU A 73 -26.93 -18.88 -15.83
CA LEU A 73 -27.22 -17.64 -15.13
C LEU A 73 -28.53 -17.72 -14.33
N THR A 74 -29.63 -18.16 -14.96
CA THR A 74 -30.96 -18.29 -14.32
C THR A 74 -30.99 -19.37 -13.26
N GLN A 75 -30.20 -20.44 -13.40
CA GLN A 75 -30.03 -21.49 -12.38
C GLN A 75 -29.07 -21.08 -11.24
N LYS A 76 -28.54 -19.87 -11.24
CA LYS A 76 -27.55 -19.37 -10.26
C LYS A 76 -26.27 -20.22 -10.17
N LYS A 77 -25.91 -20.93 -11.24
CA LYS A 77 -24.69 -21.74 -11.34
C LYS A 77 -23.52 -20.89 -11.85
N TYR A 78 -23.16 -19.84 -11.10
CA TYR A 78 -22.22 -18.81 -11.55
C TYR A 78 -20.79 -19.31 -11.79
N GLU A 79 -20.32 -20.28 -11.00
CA GLU A 79 -18.99 -20.88 -11.23
C GLU A 79 -18.93 -21.62 -12.57
N LYS A 80 -19.99 -22.34 -12.95
CA LYS A 80 -20.08 -22.97 -14.27
C LYS A 80 -20.13 -21.93 -15.38
N LEU A 81 -20.92 -20.88 -15.20
CA LEU A 81 -20.98 -19.77 -16.16
C LEU A 81 -19.58 -19.16 -16.36
N LYS A 82 -18.87 -18.86 -15.28
CA LYS A 82 -17.50 -18.32 -15.29
C LYS A 82 -16.53 -19.25 -16.02
N ASP A 83 -16.54 -20.55 -15.72
CA ASP A 83 -15.70 -21.54 -16.39
C ASP A 83 -15.92 -21.54 -17.91
N LEU A 84 -17.17 -21.45 -18.35
CA LEU A 84 -17.50 -21.38 -19.78
C LEU A 84 -17.06 -20.07 -20.40
N LEU A 85 -17.28 -18.93 -19.72
CA LEU A 85 -16.82 -17.63 -20.17
C LEU A 85 -15.29 -17.56 -20.29
N ILE A 86 -14.53 -18.35 -19.54
CA ILE A 86 -13.07 -18.45 -19.69
C ILE A 86 -12.71 -19.34 -20.89
N LYS A 87 -13.34 -20.53 -21.00
CA LYS A 87 -12.97 -21.56 -21.99
C LYS A 87 -13.46 -21.30 -23.40
N TRP A 88 -14.66 -20.75 -23.54
CA TRP A 88 -15.31 -20.58 -24.84
C TRP A 88 -14.70 -19.42 -25.62
N PRO A 89 -14.46 -19.56 -26.94
CA PRO A 89 -14.03 -18.45 -27.79
C PRO A 89 -15.04 -17.29 -27.75
N SER A 90 -14.56 -16.05 -27.81
CA SER A 90 -15.44 -14.85 -27.74
C SER A 90 -16.24 -14.58 -29.01
N ASP A 91 -15.90 -15.23 -30.12
CA ASP A 91 -16.51 -15.05 -31.45
C ASP A 91 -17.71 -15.96 -31.71
N ILE A 92 -18.02 -16.90 -30.80
CA ILE A 92 -19.12 -17.86 -30.96
C ILE A 92 -20.43 -17.43 -30.27
N TYR A 93 -20.42 -16.36 -29.47
CA TYR A 93 -21.63 -15.83 -28.81
C TYR A 93 -21.61 -14.30 -28.73
N ASN A 94 -22.78 -13.67 -28.61
CA ASN A 94 -22.87 -12.22 -28.47
C ASN A 94 -22.56 -11.77 -27.03
N LEU A 95 -21.37 -11.20 -26.84
CA LEU A 95 -20.90 -10.68 -25.56
C LEU A 95 -21.83 -9.59 -24.97
N THR A 96 -22.41 -8.72 -25.82
CA THR A 96 -23.29 -7.64 -25.38
C THR A 96 -24.60 -8.18 -24.80
N THR A 97 -25.17 -9.21 -25.42
CA THR A 97 -26.37 -9.90 -24.91
C THR A 97 -26.13 -10.49 -23.53
N ILE A 98 -25.03 -11.24 -23.36
CA ILE A 98 -24.72 -11.87 -22.06
C ILE A 98 -24.43 -10.83 -20.98
N ASP A 99 -23.74 -9.74 -21.33
CA ASP A 99 -23.47 -8.65 -20.41
C ASP A 99 -24.74 -7.93 -19.93
N GLN A 100 -25.74 -7.77 -20.80
CA GLN A 100 -27.05 -7.25 -20.41
C GLN A 100 -27.77 -8.22 -19.47
N LEU A 101 -27.78 -9.52 -19.79
CA LEU A 101 -28.42 -10.55 -18.98
C LEU A 101 -27.81 -10.63 -17.57
N ILE A 102 -26.48 -10.62 -17.46
CA ILE A 102 -25.79 -10.60 -16.16
C ILE A 102 -26.20 -9.38 -15.35
N ARG A 103 -26.20 -8.18 -15.97
CA ARG A 103 -26.57 -6.94 -15.26
C ARG A 103 -27.99 -6.96 -14.71
N LEU A 104 -28.94 -7.55 -15.44
CA LEU A 104 -30.33 -7.72 -14.97
C LEU A 104 -30.45 -8.63 -13.74
N GLN A 105 -29.43 -9.44 -13.43
CA GLN A 105 -29.42 -10.35 -12.29
C GLN A 105 -28.58 -9.83 -11.11
N MET A 106 -27.90 -8.69 -11.26
CA MET A 106 -26.95 -8.15 -10.26
C MET A 106 -27.60 -7.43 -9.07
N ASP A 107 -28.92 -7.42 -8.96
CA ASP A 107 -29.65 -6.73 -7.88
C ASP A 107 -29.57 -7.46 -6.52
N ASP A 108 -29.11 -8.72 -6.47
CA ASP A 108 -28.96 -9.50 -5.23
C ASP A 108 -27.52 -9.40 -4.68
N GLU A 109 -27.38 -8.71 -3.53
CA GLU A 109 -26.14 -8.39 -2.83
C GLU A 109 -25.28 -9.64 -2.52
N ARG A 110 -25.90 -10.81 -2.32
CA ARG A 110 -25.20 -12.07 -2.03
C ARG A 110 -24.52 -12.68 -3.26
N THR A 111 -25.03 -12.41 -4.45
CA THR A 111 -24.56 -12.97 -5.72
C THR A 111 -23.68 -12.00 -6.51
N ALA A 112 -23.62 -10.75 -6.08
CA ALA A 112 -22.92 -9.66 -6.74
C ALA A 112 -21.47 -10.01 -7.06
N LYS A 113 -20.73 -10.67 -6.16
CA LYS A 113 -19.31 -11.00 -6.39
C LYS A 113 -19.08 -11.95 -7.57
N ALA A 114 -19.80 -13.08 -7.62
CA ALA A 114 -19.64 -14.07 -8.69
C ALA A 114 -20.10 -13.52 -10.06
N LEU A 115 -21.14 -12.69 -10.06
CA LEU A 115 -21.60 -12.00 -11.26
C LEU A 115 -20.64 -10.90 -11.72
N LEU A 116 -20.00 -10.18 -10.79
CA LEU A 116 -18.94 -9.21 -11.10
C LEU A 116 -17.74 -9.90 -11.75
N GLU A 117 -17.33 -11.07 -11.26
CA GLU A 117 -16.27 -11.88 -11.89
C GLU A 117 -16.62 -12.25 -13.35
N CYS A 118 -17.86 -12.70 -13.59
CA CYS A 118 -18.32 -12.99 -14.95
C CYS A 118 -18.36 -11.73 -15.83
N SER A 119 -18.82 -10.61 -15.28
CA SER A 119 -18.88 -9.33 -16.01
C SER A 119 -17.48 -8.81 -16.34
N ALA A 120 -16.49 -9.01 -15.47
CA ALA A 120 -15.10 -8.66 -15.72
C ALA A 120 -14.53 -9.43 -16.92
N ILE A 121 -14.72 -10.76 -16.95
CA ILE A 121 -14.26 -11.61 -18.06
C ILE A 121 -14.88 -11.15 -19.39
N ILE A 122 -16.16 -10.79 -19.38
CA ILE A 122 -16.84 -10.28 -20.57
C ILE A 122 -16.28 -8.92 -20.98
N ALA A 123 -16.06 -8.00 -20.04
CA ALA A 123 -15.50 -6.69 -20.33
C ALA A 123 -14.08 -6.79 -20.92
N GLU A 124 -13.25 -7.70 -20.41
CA GLU A 124 -11.93 -7.98 -20.97
C GLU A 124 -12.01 -8.51 -22.40
N LYS A 125 -12.90 -9.47 -22.66
CA LYS A 125 -13.13 -10.05 -24.00
C LYS A 125 -13.68 -9.03 -25.00
N GLN A 126 -14.49 -8.08 -24.54
CA GLN A 126 -14.95 -6.95 -25.36
C GLN A 126 -13.84 -5.92 -25.62
N GLY A 127 -12.73 -5.98 -24.89
CA GLY A 127 -11.68 -4.96 -24.91
C GLY A 127 -12.11 -3.64 -24.26
N ASN A 128 -13.19 -3.63 -23.48
CA ASN A 128 -13.68 -2.43 -22.81
C ASN A 128 -12.88 -2.16 -21.53
N VAL A 129 -11.81 -1.39 -21.69
CA VAL A 129 -10.84 -1.14 -20.62
C VAL A 129 -11.44 -0.36 -19.44
N SER A 130 -12.18 0.71 -19.71
CA SER A 130 -12.83 1.53 -18.67
C SER A 130 -13.76 0.69 -17.80
N LYS A 131 -14.63 -0.12 -18.41
CA LYS A 131 -15.55 -0.98 -17.66
C LYS A 131 -14.81 -2.06 -16.87
N THR A 132 -13.74 -2.63 -17.44
CA THR A 132 -12.91 -3.62 -16.74
C THR A 132 -12.26 -3.00 -15.50
N LEU A 133 -11.73 -1.78 -15.62
CA LEU A 133 -11.15 -1.03 -14.52
C LEU A 133 -12.16 -0.81 -13.39
N ASP A 134 -13.36 -0.33 -13.72
CA ASP A 134 -14.43 -0.08 -12.75
C ASP A 134 -14.83 -1.35 -11.98
N ILE A 135 -14.94 -2.48 -12.70
CA ILE A 135 -15.29 -3.77 -12.07
C ILE A 135 -14.16 -4.24 -11.15
N TYR A 136 -12.91 -4.17 -11.58
CA TYR A 136 -11.77 -4.56 -10.75
C TYR A 136 -11.59 -3.70 -9.51
N LEU A 137 -11.86 -2.40 -9.60
CA LEU A 137 -11.88 -1.50 -8.45
C LEU A 137 -12.97 -1.86 -7.44
N LYS A 138 -14.17 -2.26 -7.91
CA LYS A 138 -15.26 -2.70 -7.02
C LYS A 138 -14.96 -4.02 -6.33
N MET A 139 -14.21 -4.90 -6.99
CA MET A 139 -13.90 -6.23 -6.48
C MET A 139 -12.64 -6.28 -5.61
N ASP A 140 -11.92 -5.17 -5.46
CA ASP A 140 -10.58 -5.15 -4.83
C ASP A 140 -9.62 -6.18 -5.45
N ASN A 141 -9.73 -6.37 -6.77
CA ASN A 141 -8.97 -7.40 -7.48
C ASN A 141 -7.54 -6.93 -7.75
N ILE A 142 -6.55 -7.67 -7.22
CA ILE A 142 -5.11 -7.38 -7.38
C ILE A 142 -4.68 -7.39 -8.86
N GLN A 143 -5.39 -8.09 -9.76
CA GLN A 143 -5.07 -8.09 -11.19
C GLN A 143 -5.23 -6.72 -11.85
N ILE A 144 -5.89 -5.76 -11.19
CA ILE A 144 -6.01 -4.38 -11.67
C ILE A 144 -4.65 -3.75 -11.98
N PHE A 145 -3.61 -4.02 -11.20
CA PHE A 145 -2.29 -3.44 -11.41
C PHE A 145 -1.66 -3.95 -12.72
N GLN A 146 -1.87 -5.23 -13.06
CA GLN A 146 -1.41 -5.78 -14.34
C GLN A 146 -2.17 -5.16 -15.51
N LEU A 147 -3.47 -4.89 -15.34
CA LEU A 147 -4.27 -4.23 -16.37
C LEU A 147 -3.79 -2.80 -16.63
N ILE A 148 -3.54 -2.03 -15.55
CA ILE A 148 -3.06 -0.65 -15.63
C ILE A 148 -1.74 -0.58 -16.40
N GLU A 149 -0.77 -1.44 -16.06
CA GLU A 149 0.53 -1.50 -16.74
C GLU A 149 0.39 -1.92 -18.22
N ARG A 150 -0.34 -3.00 -18.50
CA ARG A 150 -0.50 -3.51 -19.87
C ARG A 150 -1.22 -2.55 -20.81
N LYS A 151 -2.14 -1.75 -20.28
CA LYS A 151 -2.96 -0.80 -21.05
C LYS A 151 -2.52 0.65 -20.88
N ASN A 152 -1.47 0.91 -20.11
CA ASN A 152 -0.90 2.25 -19.88
C ASN A 152 -1.92 3.26 -19.29
N LEU A 153 -2.75 2.83 -18.33
CA LEU A 153 -3.89 3.61 -17.80
C LEU A 153 -3.53 4.56 -16.65
N HIS A 154 -2.27 4.98 -16.56
CA HIS A 154 -1.76 5.70 -15.39
C HIS A 154 -2.49 7.03 -15.14
N GLU A 155 -2.93 7.74 -16.19
CA GLU A 155 -3.68 9.00 -16.02
C GLU A 155 -5.13 8.76 -15.56
N GLU A 156 -5.77 7.70 -16.07
CA GLU A 156 -7.18 7.36 -15.76
C GLU A 156 -7.38 6.92 -14.31
N ILE A 157 -6.34 6.39 -13.67
CA ILE A 157 -6.40 5.93 -12.28
C ILE A 157 -6.27 7.05 -11.25
N LEU A 158 -5.98 8.30 -11.65
CA LEU A 158 -5.80 9.43 -10.73
C LEU A 158 -6.93 9.55 -9.69
N PRO A 159 -8.23 9.53 -10.06
CA PRO A 159 -9.33 9.62 -9.08
C PRO A 159 -9.43 8.40 -8.17
N HIS A 160 -8.78 7.29 -8.53
CA HIS A 160 -8.93 5.98 -7.92
C HIS A 160 -7.72 5.59 -7.06
N ILE A 161 -6.72 6.47 -6.91
CA ILE A 161 -5.49 6.19 -6.17
C ILE A 161 -5.78 5.78 -4.72
N GLU A 162 -6.71 6.43 -4.03
CA GLU A 162 -7.06 6.05 -2.65
C GLU A 162 -7.59 4.61 -2.56
N LYS A 163 -8.42 4.21 -3.52
CA LYS A 163 -8.95 2.84 -3.61
C LYS A 163 -7.82 1.85 -3.92
N LEU A 164 -6.94 2.16 -4.86
CA LEU A 164 -5.77 1.32 -5.16
C LEU A 164 -4.85 1.16 -3.94
N MET A 165 -4.61 2.24 -3.18
CA MET A 165 -3.83 2.20 -1.94
C MET A 165 -4.47 1.28 -0.90
N SER A 166 -5.80 1.24 -0.82
CA SER A 166 -6.50 0.29 0.06
C SER A 166 -6.41 -1.17 -0.40
N ILE A 167 -6.32 -1.42 -1.71
CA ILE A 167 -6.19 -2.78 -2.27
C ILE A 167 -4.77 -3.29 -1.99
N ASN A 168 -3.77 -2.51 -2.40
CA ASN A 168 -2.38 -2.83 -2.14
C ASN A 168 -1.53 -1.56 -2.12
N LYS A 169 -1.20 -1.11 -0.90
CA LYS A 169 -0.38 0.07 -0.66
C LYS A 169 0.97 0.01 -1.36
N ASN A 170 1.72 -1.09 -1.22
CA ASN A 170 3.10 -1.16 -1.69
C ASN A 170 3.16 -1.15 -3.22
N VAL A 171 2.34 -1.96 -3.88
CA VAL A 171 2.29 -2.00 -5.36
C VAL A 171 1.81 -0.66 -5.91
N THR A 172 0.83 -0.02 -5.25
CA THR A 172 0.37 1.31 -5.65
C THR A 172 1.49 2.34 -5.53
N LEU A 173 2.21 2.37 -4.41
CA LEU A 173 3.34 3.28 -4.23
C LEU A 173 4.42 3.09 -5.29
N ASP A 174 4.85 1.84 -5.53
CA ASP A 174 5.86 1.53 -6.54
C ASP A 174 5.43 2.01 -7.94
N MET A 175 4.16 1.79 -8.29
CA MET A 175 3.58 2.26 -9.56
C MET A 175 3.59 3.79 -9.64
N LEU A 176 3.13 4.51 -8.60
CA LEU A 176 3.10 5.98 -8.60
C LEU A 176 4.52 6.57 -8.74
N ILE A 177 5.51 5.94 -8.10
CA ILE A 177 6.90 6.38 -8.08
C ILE A 177 7.62 6.09 -9.40
N ASN A 178 7.26 4.99 -10.08
CA ASN A 178 7.87 4.61 -11.35
C ASN A 178 7.31 5.38 -12.54
N HIS A 179 6.09 5.93 -12.43
CA HIS A 179 5.41 6.66 -13.51
C HIS A 179 5.16 8.13 -13.15
N MET A 180 6.13 8.80 -12.52
CA MET A 180 6.02 10.22 -12.13
C MET A 180 5.92 11.19 -13.33
N ASP A 181 6.28 10.74 -14.53
CA ASP A 181 6.11 11.45 -15.80
C ASP A 181 4.62 11.64 -16.16
N LYS A 182 3.82 10.58 -15.96
CA LYS A 182 2.36 10.60 -16.20
C LYS A 182 1.57 11.02 -14.97
N LEU A 183 2.14 10.77 -13.79
CA LEU A 183 1.54 11.03 -12.49
C LEU A 183 2.41 12.00 -11.68
N PRO A 184 2.40 13.31 -12.01
CA PRO A 184 3.14 14.30 -11.26
C PRO A 184 2.75 14.32 -9.78
N VAL A 185 3.73 14.56 -8.90
CA VAL A 185 3.55 14.62 -7.44
C VAL A 185 2.40 15.53 -7.04
N ARG A 186 2.24 16.67 -7.74
CA ARG A 186 1.14 17.62 -7.51
C ARG A 186 -0.25 17.03 -7.78
N SER A 187 -0.39 16.24 -8.84
CA SER A 187 -1.66 15.59 -9.18
C SER A 187 -2.04 14.55 -8.13
N VAL A 188 -1.07 13.73 -7.72
CA VAL A 188 -1.27 12.72 -6.67
C VAL A 188 -1.56 13.37 -5.31
N TYR A 189 -0.85 14.45 -4.98
CA TYR A 189 -1.10 15.24 -3.78
C TYR A 189 -2.55 15.73 -3.68
N ASN A 190 -3.09 16.32 -4.76
CA ASN A 190 -4.46 16.85 -4.77
C ASN A 190 -5.53 15.79 -4.48
N VAL A 191 -5.25 14.53 -4.86
CA VAL A 191 -6.12 13.39 -4.59
C VAL A 191 -5.95 12.94 -3.15
N LEU A 192 -4.71 12.73 -2.69
CA LEU A 192 -4.41 12.16 -1.38
C LEU A 192 -4.51 13.14 -0.20
N GLN A 193 -4.64 14.44 -0.42
CA GLN A 193 -4.72 15.45 0.64
C GLN A 193 -5.83 15.18 1.68
N LYS A 194 -6.89 14.47 1.28
CA LYS A 194 -8.01 14.09 2.17
C LYS A 194 -7.67 12.90 3.07
N ASN A 195 -6.62 12.16 2.74
CA ASN A 195 -6.17 10.99 3.50
C ASN A 195 -4.69 11.15 3.90
N PRO A 196 -4.41 11.86 5.00
CA PRO A 196 -3.05 12.24 5.37
C PRO A 196 -2.13 11.04 5.62
N ARG A 197 -2.68 9.88 6.02
CA ARG A 197 -1.91 8.64 6.21
C ARG A 197 -1.35 8.09 4.88
N TYR A 198 -2.14 8.10 3.81
CA TYR A 198 -1.67 7.68 2.49
C TYR A 198 -0.78 8.74 1.86
N LEU A 199 -1.09 10.03 2.08
CA LEU A 199 -0.23 11.11 1.65
C LEU A 199 1.17 11.02 2.28
N HIS A 200 1.25 10.75 3.58
CA HIS A 200 2.51 10.51 4.29
C HIS A 200 3.33 9.41 3.63
N ALA A 201 2.73 8.24 3.43
CA ALA A 201 3.42 7.11 2.82
C ALA A 201 3.89 7.40 1.39
N TYR A 202 3.11 8.14 0.61
CA TYR A 202 3.49 8.55 -0.73
C TYR A 202 4.68 9.51 -0.73
N LEU A 203 4.62 10.58 0.08
CA LEU A 203 5.70 11.57 0.17
C LEU A 203 6.99 10.98 0.76
N ASP A 204 6.90 10.06 1.73
CA ASP A 204 8.05 9.31 2.27
C ASP A 204 8.73 8.48 1.18
N ALA A 205 7.95 7.82 0.33
CA ALA A 205 8.45 6.99 -0.74
C ALA A 205 9.04 7.82 -1.91
N VAL A 206 8.40 8.95 -2.27
CA VAL A 206 8.97 9.93 -3.22
C VAL A 206 10.30 10.48 -2.70
N PHE A 207 10.33 10.90 -1.43
CA PHE A 207 11.54 11.44 -0.80
C PHE A 207 12.69 10.42 -0.76
N SER A 208 12.36 9.15 -0.52
CA SER A 208 13.34 8.06 -0.51
C SER A 208 13.96 7.80 -1.88
N LYS A 209 13.21 8.00 -2.98
CA LYS A 209 13.76 7.91 -4.34
C LYS A 209 14.58 9.14 -4.71
N ASN A 210 14.02 10.32 -4.51
CA ASN A 210 14.69 11.59 -4.79
C ASN A 210 14.12 12.71 -3.91
N PRO A 211 14.90 13.23 -2.95
CA PRO A 211 14.48 14.31 -2.06
C PRO A 211 14.01 15.59 -2.78
N ASN A 212 14.44 15.78 -4.04
CA ASN A 212 14.14 16.98 -4.80
C ASN A 212 12.72 17.00 -5.36
N ASP A 213 12.11 15.84 -5.59
CA ASP A 213 10.80 15.73 -6.26
C ASP A 213 9.64 16.10 -5.32
N SER A 214 9.87 16.08 -4.00
CA SER A 214 8.91 16.49 -2.98
C SER A 214 9.27 17.81 -2.27
N ARG A 215 10.17 18.63 -2.83
CA ARG A 215 10.68 19.87 -2.20
C ARG A 215 9.59 20.83 -1.73
N ASP A 216 8.55 21.02 -2.53
CA ASP A 216 7.45 21.93 -2.22
C ASP A 216 6.59 21.44 -1.04
N TYR A 217 6.70 20.14 -0.72
CA TYR A 217 5.92 19.46 0.31
C TYR A 217 6.72 19.19 1.59
N HIS A 218 8.01 19.56 1.67
CA HIS A 218 8.85 19.25 2.84
C HIS A 218 8.29 19.80 4.15
N THR A 219 7.76 21.03 4.15
CA THR A 219 7.12 21.62 5.35
C THR A 219 5.91 20.81 5.82
N LEU A 220 5.04 20.42 4.89
CA LEU A 220 3.90 19.55 5.20
C LEU A 220 4.36 18.16 5.65
N GLN A 221 5.41 17.63 5.04
CA GLN A 221 5.92 16.32 5.37
C GLN A 221 6.43 16.25 6.82
N VAL A 222 6.95 17.36 7.37
CA VAL A 222 7.29 17.44 8.81
C VAL A 222 6.07 17.19 9.69
N SER A 223 4.92 17.80 9.39
CA SER A 223 3.70 17.57 10.19
C SER A 223 3.22 16.12 10.07
N LEU A 224 3.30 15.55 8.87
CA LEU A 224 2.91 14.16 8.61
C LEU A 224 3.81 13.13 9.32
N TYR A 225 5.14 13.30 9.31
CA TYR A 225 6.03 12.45 10.10
C TYR A 225 5.72 12.56 11.59
N ALA A 226 5.51 13.80 12.08
CA ALA A 226 5.19 14.03 13.48
C ALA A 226 3.85 13.38 13.90
N ASP A 227 2.92 13.17 12.97
CA ASP A 227 1.63 12.48 13.20
C ASP A 227 1.72 10.95 13.09
N TYR A 228 2.45 10.42 12.10
CA TYR A 228 2.36 9.01 11.73
C TYR A 228 3.62 8.18 12.00
N GLU A 229 4.82 8.78 11.89
CA GLU A 229 6.10 8.08 12.00
C GLU A 229 7.18 8.99 12.62
N PRO A 230 7.05 9.38 13.90
CA PRO A 230 7.93 10.35 14.54
C PRO A 230 9.40 9.88 14.57
N ASP A 231 9.64 8.57 14.72
CA ASP A 231 11.00 8.01 14.77
C ASP A 231 11.83 8.27 13.51
N LYS A 232 11.17 8.48 12.36
CA LYS A 232 11.84 8.79 11.09
C LYS A 232 12.06 10.30 10.88
N LEU A 233 11.44 11.16 11.69
CA LEU A 233 11.42 12.60 11.49
C LEU A 233 12.83 13.20 11.52
N ILE A 234 13.68 12.82 12.49
CA ILE A 234 15.08 13.29 12.53
C ILE A 234 15.84 12.91 11.25
N GLY A 235 15.65 11.67 10.77
CA GLY A 235 16.27 11.19 9.54
C GLY A 235 15.84 12.03 8.32
N PHE A 236 14.57 12.40 8.27
CA PHE A 236 14.03 13.32 7.27
C PHE A 236 14.62 14.73 7.41
N LEU A 237 14.57 15.34 8.60
CA LEU A 237 15.04 16.72 8.84
C LEU A 237 16.53 16.94 8.54
N ARG A 238 17.34 15.89 8.68
CA ARG A 238 18.77 15.89 8.31
C ARG A 238 19.00 15.94 6.80
N LYS A 239 18.14 15.27 6.03
CA LYS A 239 18.26 15.15 4.56
C LYS A 239 17.47 16.24 3.83
N ALA A 240 16.33 16.67 4.37
CA ALA A 240 15.48 17.68 3.79
C ALA A 240 16.10 19.07 3.93
N GLY A 241 15.95 19.88 2.87
CA GLY A 241 16.53 21.22 2.79
C GLY A 241 15.52 22.36 2.76
N ASN A 242 14.25 22.08 2.42
CA ASN A 242 13.27 23.10 2.03
C ASN A 242 12.03 23.15 2.94
N TYR A 243 12.19 22.90 4.24
CA TYR A 243 11.10 23.04 5.22
C TYR A 243 11.20 24.36 5.98
N ASN A 244 10.05 24.91 6.40
CA ASN A 244 10.00 26.07 7.27
C ASN A 244 10.40 25.69 8.70
N LEU A 245 11.54 26.23 9.17
CA LEU A 245 12.08 25.98 10.52
C LEU A 245 11.13 26.40 11.65
N GLN A 246 10.44 27.53 11.50
CA GLN A 246 9.55 28.05 12.54
C GLN A 246 8.30 27.18 12.69
N GLU A 247 7.71 26.76 11.57
CA GLU A 247 6.56 25.84 11.57
C GLU A 247 6.95 24.46 12.10
N ALA A 248 8.11 23.93 11.67
CA ALA A 248 8.63 22.66 12.15
C ALA A 248 8.83 22.66 13.68
N LEU A 249 9.40 23.74 14.24
CA LEU A 249 9.54 23.91 15.69
C LEU A 249 8.18 23.93 16.39
N ALA A 250 7.23 24.73 15.90
CA ALA A 250 5.90 24.83 16.50
C ALA A 250 5.16 23.48 16.52
N ILE A 251 5.31 22.67 15.47
CA ILE A 251 4.75 21.31 15.39
C ILE A 251 5.41 20.39 16.42
N CYS A 252 6.75 20.38 16.47
CA CYS A 252 7.51 19.51 17.39
C CYS A 252 7.22 19.87 18.85
N ASP A 253 7.15 21.16 19.18
CA ASP A 253 6.83 21.64 20.52
C ASP A 253 5.41 21.24 20.95
N LYS A 254 4.42 21.42 20.07
CA LYS A 254 3.04 21.02 20.33
C LYS A 254 2.92 19.52 20.60
N LYS A 255 3.74 18.70 19.94
CA LYS A 255 3.73 17.24 20.04
C LYS A 255 4.73 16.67 21.04
N GLN A 256 5.48 17.53 21.73
CA GLN A 256 6.51 17.13 22.70
C GLN A 256 7.61 16.25 22.08
N LEU A 257 7.95 16.50 20.81
CA LEU A 257 9.03 15.82 20.08
C LEU A 257 10.38 16.45 20.43
N HIS A 258 10.84 16.15 21.65
CA HIS A 258 11.97 16.86 22.26
C HIS A 258 13.29 16.69 21.51
N ARG A 259 13.60 15.50 20.98
CA ARG A 259 14.86 15.26 20.25
C ARG A 259 14.89 16.01 18.91
N GLU A 260 13.75 16.03 18.23
CA GLU A 260 13.53 16.76 16.98
C GLU A 260 13.61 18.27 17.20
N THR A 261 12.97 18.78 18.25
CA THR A 261 13.04 20.19 18.66
C THR A 261 14.49 20.60 18.94
N VAL A 262 15.27 19.79 19.66
CA VAL A 262 16.70 20.03 19.93
C VAL A 262 17.50 20.13 18.62
N PHE A 263 17.27 19.19 17.69
CA PHE A 263 17.91 19.21 16.37
C PHE A 263 17.59 20.50 15.59
N LEU A 264 16.32 20.91 15.57
CA LEU A 264 15.86 22.12 14.89
C LEU A 264 16.45 23.39 15.51
N TYR A 265 16.50 23.50 16.84
CA TYR A 265 17.14 24.65 17.51
C TYR A 265 18.66 24.70 17.29
N GLY A 266 19.32 23.54 17.24
CA GLY A 266 20.73 23.45 16.84
C GLY A 266 20.95 24.02 15.44
N ARG A 267 20.10 23.64 14.47
CA ARG A 267 20.16 24.16 13.09
C ARG A 267 19.80 25.65 12.97
N ALA A 268 18.90 26.14 13.83
CA ALA A 268 18.54 27.55 13.90
C ALA A 268 19.62 28.43 14.59
N GLY A 269 20.70 27.82 15.11
CA GLY A 269 21.76 28.52 15.84
C GLY A 269 21.38 28.90 17.28
N ASN A 270 20.28 28.39 17.81
CA ASN A 270 19.83 28.65 19.17
C ASN A 270 20.21 27.50 20.12
N GLY A 271 21.51 27.24 20.23
CA GLY A 271 22.05 26.13 21.00
C GLY A 271 21.75 26.20 22.50
N ARG A 272 21.52 27.40 23.05
CA ARG A 272 21.18 27.59 24.48
C ARG A 272 19.81 27.00 24.82
N VAL A 273 18.81 27.28 23.98
CA VAL A 273 17.46 26.74 24.15
C VAL A 273 17.45 25.22 23.91
N ALA A 274 18.19 24.76 22.90
CA ALA A 274 18.37 23.32 22.64
C ALA A 274 18.93 22.60 23.89
N LEU A 275 20.02 23.12 24.47
CA LEU A 275 20.65 22.55 25.65
C LEU A 275 19.69 22.52 26.87
N GLN A 276 18.94 23.59 27.08
CA GLN A 276 17.95 23.65 28.15
C GLN A 276 16.88 22.55 28.01
N ILE A 277 16.40 22.30 26.79
CA ILE A 277 15.41 21.24 26.51
C ILE A 277 16.00 19.86 26.80
N ILE A 278 17.27 19.61 26.45
CA ILE A 278 17.92 18.34 26.76
C ILE A 278 17.97 18.11 28.28
N LEU A 279 18.37 19.14 29.04
CA LEU A 279 18.58 19.02 30.49
C LEU A 279 17.28 18.96 31.31
N GLU A 280 16.23 19.66 30.86
CA GLU A 280 14.95 19.76 31.58
C GLU A 280 13.92 18.73 31.12
N LYS A 281 13.89 18.37 29.83
CA LYS A 281 12.84 17.52 29.24
C LYS A 281 13.32 16.12 28.91
N LEU A 282 14.48 15.98 28.26
CA LEU A 282 15.05 14.67 27.95
C LEU A 282 15.73 14.05 29.17
N ASN A 283 16.26 14.88 30.07
CA ASN A 283 17.02 14.47 31.24
C ASN A 283 18.19 13.52 30.87
N ASP A 284 18.79 13.75 29.70
CA ASP A 284 19.84 12.92 29.12
C ASP A 284 21.15 13.73 29.02
N ILE A 285 22.06 13.46 29.96
CA ILE A 285 23.36 14.15 30.03
C ILE A 285 24.30 13.74 28.88
N GLU A 286 24.20 12.51 28.38
CA GLU A 286 25.06 12.05 27.29
C GLU A 286 24.69 12.75 25.98
N GLU A 287 23.39 12.92 25.72
CA GLU A 287 22.89 13.68 24.57
C GLU A 287 23.29 15.17 24.67
N ALA A 288 23.27 15.76 25.88
CA ALA A 288 23.73 17.13 26.12
C ALA A 288 25.22 17.32 25.83
N ILE A 289 26.06 16.39 26.32
CA ILE A 289 27.51 16.39 26.08
C ILE A 289 27.80 16.25 24.58
N LYS A 290 27.11 15.33 23.90
CA LYS A 290 27.26 15.14 22.46
C LYS A 290 26.86 16.41 21.69
N PHE A 291 25.77 17.06 22.08
CA PHE A 291 25.33 18.31 21.47
C PHE A 291 26.36 19.45 21.64
N CYS A 292 26.93 19.60 22.83
CA CYS A 292 27.99 20.59 23.09
C CYS A 292 29.25 20.32 22.27
N ARG A 293 29.66 19.05 22.11
CA ARG A 293 30.78 18.65 21.26
C ARG A 293 30.54 18.96 19.79
N GLU A 294 29.38 18.58 19.26
CA GLU A 294 29.04 18.79 17.84
C GLU A 294 28.92 20.28 17.49
N THR A 295 28.49 21.11 18.46
CA THR A 295 28.35 22.57 18.26
C THR A 295 29.69 23.31 18.43
N GLY A 296 30.62 22.79 19.23
CA GLY A 296 31.95 23.38 19.44
C GLY A 296 31.97 24.72 20.19
N ASP A 297 30.86 25.14 20.80
CA ASP A 297 30.73 26.41 21.52
C ASP A 297 31.05 26.24 23.02
N GLN A 298 32.12 26.88 23.47
CA GLN A 298 32.55 26.87 24.88
C GLN A 298 31.54 27.54 25.83
N ALA A 299 30.69 28.45 25.33
CA ALA A 299 29.63 29.05 26.13
C ALA A 299 28.53 28.03 26.51
N LEU A 300 28.28 27.03 25.66
CA LEU A 300 27.32 25.96 25.96
C LEU A 300 27.84 25.04 27.06
N TRP A 301 29.15 24.77 27.09
CA TRP A 301 29.78 24.01 28.18
C TRP A 301 29.65 24.70 29.53
N THR A 302 29.92 26.01 29.58
CA THR A 302 29.69 26.80 30.81
C THR A 302 28.23 26.72 31.25
N LYS A 303 27.28 26.81 30.31
CA LYS A 303 25.85 26.72 30.64
C LYS A 303 25.43 25.33 31.13
N LEU A 304 25.99 24.29 30.53
CA LEU A 304 25.79 22.90 30.93
C LEU A 304 26.29 22.68 32.37
N ILE A 305 27.47 23.22 32.71
CA ILE A 305 28.02 23.16 34.06
C ILE A 305 27.07 23.89 35.02
N GLU A 306 26.73 25.16 34.75
CA GLU A 306 25.81 25.94 35.59
C GLU A 306 24.49 25.21 35.88
N GLN A 307 23.88 24.58 34.89
CA GLN A 307 22.59 23.90 35.02
C GLN A 307 22.69 22.49 35.63
N SER A 308 23.90 21.92 35.73
CA SER A 308 24.15 20.59 36.28
C SER A 308 24.53 20.60 37.76
N VAL A 309 24.87 21.77 38.32
CA VAL A 309 25.40 21.93 39.69
C VAL A 309 24.47 21.35 40.77
N ASP A 310 23.15 21.46 40.59
CA ASP A 310 22.18 20.98 41.58
C ASP A 310 21.79 19.50 41.41
N LYS A 311 22.35 18.79 40.41
CA LYS A 311 21.97 17.42 40.06
C LYS A 311 23.18 16.45 40.10
N PRO A 312 23.32 15.60 41.13
CA PRO A 312 24.44 14.66 41.28
C PRO A 312 24.67 13.73 40.07
N ASP A 313 23.59 13.27 39.43
CA ASP A 313 23.68 12.35 38.28
C ASP A 313 24.29 13.02 37.04
N PHE A 314 24.01 14.32 36.85
CA PHE A 314 24.57 15.10 35.74
C PHE A 314 26.05 15.38 35.96
N ILE A 315 26.45 15.69 37.19
CA ILE A 315 27.88 15.88 37.53
C ILE A 315 28.65 14.58 37.30
N ARG A 316 28.09 13.44 37.70
CA ARG A 316 28.68 12.12 37.43
C ARG A 316 28.77 11.84 35.92
N GLY A 317 27.73 12.17 35.15
CA GLY A 317 27.72 12.04 33.69
C GLY A 317 28.80 12.91 33.02
N LEU A 318 28.93 14.17 33.43
CA LEU A 318 29.99 15.08 32.97
C LEU A 318 31.37 14.50 33.25
N LEU A 319 31.62 14.04 34.47
CA LEU A 319 32.91 13.45 34.84
C LEU A 319 33.24 12.18 34.04
N ASN A 320 32.25 11.32 33.79
CA ASN A 320 32.50 10.07 33.07
C ASN A 320 32.63 10.24 31.55
N HIS A 321 31.93 11.22 30.97
CA HIS A 321 31.75 11.29 29.52
C HIS A 321 32.32 12.55 28.87
N ALA A 322 32.55 13.65 29.61
CA ALA A 322 33.05 14.90 29.04
C ALA A 322 34.59 14.98 28.97
N GLY A 323 35.33 14.21 29.78
CA GLY A 323 36.78 14.07 29.67
C GLY A 323 37.54 15.41 29.68
N SER A 324 38.32 15.66 28.63
CA SER A 324 39.13 16.88 28.42
C SER A 324 38.35 18.10 27.90
N ASP A 325 37.09 17.91 27.48
CA ASP A 325 36.28 18.99 26.88
C ASP A 325 35.71 19.96 27.92
N ILE A 326 35.78 19.59 29.21
CA ILE A 326 35.33 20.40 30.33
C ILE A 326 36.50 20.93 31.15
N ASN A 327 36.37 22.17 31.61
CA ASN A 327 37.29 22.70 32.60
C ASN A 327 36.95 22.12 33.99
N LEU A 328 37.75 21.14 34.41
CA LEU A 328 37.60 20.45 35.71
C LEU A 328 37.67 21.42 36.89
N GLN A 329 38.50 22.47 36.82
CA GLN A 329 38.56 23.48 37.88
C GLN A 329 37.24 24.24 37.97
N GLN A 330 36.71 24.68 36.83
CA GLN A 330 35.41 25.36 36.77
C GLN A 330 34.29 24.46 37.31
N LEU A 331 34.30 23.17 37.00
CA LEU A 331 33.30 22.23 37.54
C LEU A 331 33.42 22.11 39.06
N ILE A 332 34.64 21.95 39.60
CA ILE A 332 34.88 21.82 41.05
C ILE A 332 34.50 23.09 41.80
N ASP A 333 34.85 24.26 41.27
CA ASP A 333 34.57 25.55 41.90
C ASP A 333 33.07 25.87 41.92
N THR A 334 32.31 25.34 40.96
CA THR A 334 30.86 25.60 40.85
C THR A 334 30.01 24.59 41.65
N VAL A 335 30.54 23.40 41.96
CA VAL A 335 29.81 22.38 42.74
C VAL A 335 29.74 22.80 44.22
N ARG A 336 28.52 22.79 44.78
CA ARG A 336 28.33 23.10 46.21
C ARG A 336 28.90 21.98 47.07
N SER A 337 29.66 22.35 48.10
CA SER A 337 30.43 21.45 48.95
C SER A 337 29.59 20.49 49.82
N ASP A 338 28.27 20.67 49.85
CA ASP A 338 27.29 19.87 50.60
C ASP A 338 26.63 18.74 49.78
N LEU A 339 26.90 18.65 48.47
CA LEU A 339 26.33 17.64 47.59
C LEU A 339 27.06 16.29 47.69
N LYS A 340 26.33 15.24 48.09
CA LYS A 340 26.83 13.85 48.04
C LYS A 340 26.68 13.31 46.62
N ILE A 341 27.79 13.21 45.89
CA ILE A 341 27.84 12.63 44.54
C ILE A 341 28.26 11.16 44.64
N PRO A 342 27.36 10.20 44.35
CA PRO A 342 27.70 8.78 44.39
C PRO A 342 28.72 8.41 43.30
N GLY A 343 29.78 7.68 43.67
CA GLY A 343 30.79 7.22 42.70
C GLY A 343 31.78 8.30 42.21
N LEU A 344 31.80 9.48 42.85
CA LEU A 344 32.69 10.60 42.49
C LEU A 344 34.17 10.20 42.42
N ARG A 345 34.63 9.41 43.40
CA ARG A 345 36.02 8.93 43.47
C ARG A 345 36.39 8.10 42.23
N ASP A 346 35.52 7.20 41.82
CA ASP A 346 35.77 6.31 40.68
C ASP A 346 35.75 7.08 39.35
N SER A 347 34.84 8.05 39.22
CA SER A 347 34.78 8.97 38.08
C SER A 347 36.02 9.85 37.96
N LEU A 348 36.53 10.39 39.07
CA LEU A 348 37.76 11.18 39.10
C LEU A 348 39.00 10.34 38.77
N CYS A 349 39.07 9.10 39.30
CA CYS A 349 40.16 8.18 38.96
C CYS A 349 40.22 7.88 37.46
N LYS A 350 39.07 7.75 36.77
CA LYS A 350 39.03 7.56 35.31
C LYS A 350 39.56 8.78 34.55
N ILE A 351 39.10 9.99 34.89
CA ILE A 351 39.59 11.22 34.24
C ILE A 351 41.10 11.40 34.43
N MET A 352 41.60 11.13 35.64
CA MET A 352 43.04 11.21 35.92
C MET A 352 43.85 10.15 35.16
N GLN A 353 43.27 8.98 34.85
CA GLN A 353 43.90 7.99 33.98
C GLN A 353 43.89 8.47 32.52
N ASP A 354 42.78 8.99 32.03
CA ASP A 354 42.66 9.51 30.66
C ASP A 354 43.60 10.71 30.40
N TYR A 355 43.80 11.58 31.39
CA TYR A 355 44.77 12.71 31.32
C TYR A 355 46.24 12.29 31.43
N ASN A 356 46.55 11.11 31.97
CA ASN A 356 47.92 10.60 32.08
C ASN A 356 48.33 9.75 30.86
N ILE A 357 47.41 9.47 29.93
CA ILE A 357 47.64 8.67 28.71
C ILE A 357 47.80 9.56 27.45
N GLN A 358 47.48 10.86 27.54
CA GLN A 358 47.89 11.89 26.58
C GLN A 358 49.28 12.44 26.93
#